data_AF-A0A4Q2FHN0-F1
#
_entry.id   AF-A0A4Q2FHN0-F1
#
_cell.length_a   1.000
_cell.length_b   1.000
_cell.length_c   1.000
_cell.angle_alpha   90.00
_cell.angle_beta   90.00
_cell.angle_gamma   90.00
#
_symmetry.space_group_name_H-M   'P 1'
#
loop_
_entity.id
_entity.type
_entity.pdbx_description
1 polymer ?
#
loop_
_entity_poly.entity_id
_entity_poly.type
_entity_poly.pdbx_seq_one_letter_code
_entity_poly.pdbx_strand_id
1 'polypeptide(L)' 'MHQILKLEAFHQSHTRIPSGNEDSAFDGFWKPGGQTFPGNMPEAVIDEVPWGEFTIRKLGGD' A
#
# COMPACT_ATOMS: atom_id res chain seq x y z
N MET A 1 -3.42 12.79 20.36
CA MET A 1 -2.84 13.39 19.14
C MET A 1 -2.48 12.26 18.20
N HIS A 2 -2.97 12.29 16.95
CA HIS A 2 -2.67 11.26 15.95
C HIS A 2 -1.58 11.79 15.02
N GLN A 3 -0.47 11.06 14.86
CA GLN A 3 0.63 11.43 13.96
C GLN A 3 0.34 10.92 12.54
N ILE A 4 0.61 11.74 11.53
CA ILE A 4 0.53 11.37 10.12
C ILE A 4 1.97 11.33 9.59
N LEU A 5 2.37 10.18 9.03
CA LEU A 5 3.69 9.95 8.43
C LEU A 5 3.56 9.86 6.92
N LYS A 6 4.47 10.48 6.16
CA LYS A 6 4.57 10.31 4.70
C LYS A 6 5.72 9.40 4.35
N LEU A 7 5.43 8.40 3.53
CA LEU A 7 6.43 7.72 2.74
C LEU A 7 6.58 8.51 1.44
N GLU A 8 7.76 9.06 1.18
CA GLU A 8 8.04 9.68 -0.12
C GLU A 8 8.15 8.55 -1.15
N ALA A 9 7.48 8.68 -2.31
CA ALA A 9 7.44 7.64 -3.33
C ALA A 9 8.85 7.39 -3.90
N PHE A 10 9.44 6.24 -3.58
CA PHE A 10 10.63 5.72 -4.26
C PHE A 10 10.23 5.19 -5.64
N HIS A 11 11.20 5.02 -6.55
CA HIS A 11 10.95 4.34 -7.82
C HIS A 11 10.49 2.90 -7.54
N GLN A 12 9.17 2.66 -7.60
CA GLN A 12 8.57 1.36 -7.36
C GLN A 12 8.72 0.52 -8.62
N SER A 13 9.74 -0.34 -8.63
CA SER A 13 9.80 -1.47 -9.55
C SER A 13 8.87 -2.58 -9.05
N HIS A 14 8.32 -3.35 -9.98
CA HIS A 14 7.55 -4.58 -9.70
C HIS A 14 6.13 -4.38 -9.12
N THR A 15 5.47 -3.27 -9.41
CA THR A 15 4.02 -3.13 -9.18
C THR A 15 3.25 -4.20 -9.95
N ARG A 16 2.32 -4.90 -9.29
CA ARG A 16 1.54 -6.01 -9.85
C ARG A 16 0.06 -5.87 -9.53
N ILE A 17 -0.78 -6.50 -10.35
CA ILE A 17 -2.20 -6.68 -10.03
C ILE A 17 -2.32 -7.72 -8.91
N PRO A 18 -3.10 -7.47 -7.85
CA PRO A 18 -3.31 -8.44 -6.78
C PRO A 18 -3.86 -9.77 -7.31
N SER A 19 -3.33 -10.87 -6.79
CA SER A 19 -3.70 -12.24 -7.19
C SER A 19 -4.70 -12.90 -6.25
N GLY A 20 -4.86 -12.36 -5.05
CA GLY A 20 -5.67 -12.94 -3.97
C GLY A 20 -4.89 -13.89 -3.07
N ASN A 21 -3.61 -14.12 -3.36
CA ASN A 21 -2.71 -14.92 -2.52
C ASN A 21 -1.82 -14.04 -1.61
N GLU A 22 -2.08 -12.74 -1.56
CA GLU A 22 -1.38 -11.82 -0.66
C GLU A 22 -1.93 -11.94 0.77
N ASP A 23 -1.08 -11.78 1.79
CA ASP A 23 -1.49 -11.85 3.21
C ASP A 23 -2.61 -10.84 3.56
N SER A 24 -2.71 -9.75 2.80
CA SER A 24 -3.73 -8.71 2.96
C SER A 24 -4.97 -8.90 2.07
N ALA A 25 -5.08 -10.02 1.33
CA ALA A 25 -6.24 -10.34 0.50
C ALA A 25 -7.39 -10.89 1.36
N PHE A 26 -8.02 -10.01 2.15
CA PHE A 26 -9.04 -10.41 3.11
C PHE A 26 -10.37 -10.81 2.43
N ASP A 27 -10.98 -11.87 2.95
CA ASP A 27 -12.27 -12.39 2.48
C ASP A 27 -13.35 -11.30 2.49
N GLY A 28 -14.03 -11.16 1.35
CA GLY A 28 -15.08 -10.16 1.17
C GLY A 28 -14.59 -8.73 0.96
N PHE A 29 -13.27 -8.48 1.00
CA PHE A 29 -12.68 -7.18 0.67
C PHE A 29 -11.84 -7.18 -0.61
N TRP A 30 -11.35 -8.36 -0.99
CA TRP A 30 -10.64 -8.57 -2.24
C TRP A 30 -11.51 -9.32 -3.27
N LYS A 31 -11.34 -8.97 -4.55
CA LYS A 31 -11.86 -9.72 -5.70
C LYS A 31 -10.91 -9.57 -6.89
N PRO A 32 -10.91 -10.51 -7.85
CA PRO A 32 -10.17 -10.33 -9.10
C PRO A 32 -10.54 -9.03 -9.82
N GLY A 33 -9.54 -8.35 -10.41
CA GLY A 33 -9.75 -7.15 -11.25
C GLY A 33 -8.99 -5.89 -10.84
N GLY A 34 -8.13 -5.95 -9.80
CA GLY A 34 -7.24 -4.85 -9.42
C GLY A 34 -7.97 -3.64 -8.83
N GLN A 35 -9.05 -3.88 -8.09
CA GLN A 35 -9.85 -2.84 -7.45
C GLN A 35 -10.39 -3.32 -6.11
N THR A 36 -10.49 -2.40 -5.14
CA THR A 36 -11.02 -2.67 -3.81
C THR A 36 -12.50 -3.05 -3.83
N PHE A 37 -12.91 -3.87 -2.87
CA PHE A 37 -14.31 -4.17 -2.63
C PHE A 37 -14.65 -4.03 -1.12
N PRO A 38 -15.79 -3.41 -0.77
CA PRO A 38 -16.51 -2.42 -1.57
C PRO A 38 -15.63 -1.17 -1.81
N GLY A 39 -15.98 -0.34 -2.79
CA GLY A 39 -15.35 0.99 -2.98
C GLY A 39 -14.77 1.24 -4.37
N ASN A 40 -14.45 0.19 -5.13
CA ASN A 40 -14.06 0.30 -6.54
C ASN A 40 -12.86 1.24 -6.80
N MET A 41 -11.96 1.36 -5.81
CA MET A 41 -10.72 2.11 -5.92
C MET A 41 -9.67 1.19 -6.56
N PRO A 42 -8.84 1.66 -7.52
CA PRO A 42 -7.74 0.86 -8.05
C PRO A 42 -6.80 0.38 -6.94
N GLU A 43 -6.36 -0.87 -7.04
CA GLU A 43 -5.48 -1.52 -6.08
C GLU A 43 -4.28 -2.17 -6.79
N ALA A 44 -3.12 -2.13 -6.15
CA ALA A 44 -1.89 -2.74 -6.65
C ALA A 44 -1.07 -3.32 -5.50
N VAL A 45 -0.31 -4.38 -5.81
CA VAL A 45 0.68 -4.98 -4.90
C VAL A 45 2.05 -4.45 -5.26
N ILE A 46 2.84 -4.13 -4.24
CA ILE A 46 4.23 -3.69 -4.37
C ILE A 46 5.11 -4.61 -3.52
N ASP A 47 6.39 -4.66 -3.83
CA ASP A 47 7.35 -5.31 -2.93
C ASP A 47 7.47 -4.47 -1.64
N GLU A 48 7.55 -5.15 -0.49
CA GLU A 48 7.76 -4.48 0.79
C GLU A 48 9.11 -3.74 0.76
N VAL A 49 9.11 -2.49 1.23
CA VAL A 49 10.35 -1.74 1.39
C VAL A 49 11.11 -2.32 2.58
N PRO A 50 12.37 -2.79 2.42
CA PRO A 50 13.11 -3.38 3.53
C PRO A 50 13.24 -2.44 4.73
N TRP A 51 13.25 -3.02 5.93
CA TRP A 51 13.47 -2.26 7.16
C TRP A 51 14.81 -1.53 7.13
N GLY A 52 14.77 -0.23 7.39
CA GLY A 52 15.95 0.65 7.33
C GLY A 52 16.20 1.27 5.95
N GLU A 53 15.49 0.84 4.90
CA GLU A 53 15.58 1.42 3.55
C GLU A 53 14.49 2.47 3.27
N PHE A 54 13.88 3.03 4.31
CA PHE A 54 12.92 4.12 4.20
C PHE A 54 13.26 5.28 5.15
N THR A 55 12.88 6.48 4.72
CA THR A 55 12.93 7.68 5.58
C THR A 55 11.54 7.99 6.08
N ILE A 56 11.36 8.05 7.40
CA ILE A 56 10.12 8.55 8.01
C ILE A 56 10.23 10.07 8.16
N ARG A 57 9.28 10.81 7.57
CA ARG A 57 9.18 12.26 7.74
C ARG A 57 7.89 12.63 8.46
N LYS A 58 7.99 13.57 9.40
CA LYS A 58 6.84 14.19 10.08
C LYS A 58 6.08 15.03 9.07
N LEU A 59 4.79 14.77 8.89
CA LEU A 59 3.91 15.68 8.15
C LEU A 59 3.24 16.67 9.11
N GLY A 60 3.80 17.87 9.18
CA GLY A 60 3.21 19.01 9.91
C GLY A 60 3.52 19.07 11.41
N GLY A 61 3.19 20.23 11.99
CA GLY A 61 3.55 20.64 13.35
C GLY A 61 4.89 21.38 13.36
N ASP A 62 4.87 22.63 13.81
CA ASP A 62 6.04 23.50 14.00
C ASP A 62 7.19 22.82 14.75
#